data_AF-A0A1I7HC26-F1
#
_entry.id   AF-A0A1I7HC26-F1
#
_cell.length_a   1.000
_cell.length_b   1.000
_cell.length_c   1.000
_cell.angle_alpha   90.00
_cell.angle_beta   90.00
_cell.angle_gamma   90.00
#
_symmetry.space_group_name_H-M   'P 1'
#
loop_
_entity.id
_entity.type
_entity.pdbx_description
1 polymer ?
#
loop_
_entity_poly.entity_id
_entity_poly.type
_entity_poly.pdbx_seq_one_letter_code
_entity_poly.pdbx_strand_id
1 'polypeptide(L)'
;MSKIFNIGIVVLGVICFIFWYLLLGSTDPYADILFYVSYALLAVAIIATLVWTLVNIFSSGEKVKRTLIGVGALVLVVVLGYVFAGSDNIDYQLLSSQGISVTESTSKTVGAGLIMFYILALVAILAMVLSGVKKMIK
;
A
#
# COMPACT_ATOMS: atom_id res chain seq x y z
N MET A 1 -8.88 22.74 5.03
CA MET A 1 -8.54 22.92 3.60
C MET A 1 -9.83 22.89 2.82
N SER A 2 -10.20 24.00 2.19
CA SER A 2 -11.51 24.19 1.54
C SER A 2 -11.68 23.23 0.35
N LYS A 3 -12.92 22.87 0.01
CA LYS A 3 -13.26 21.98 -1.14
C LYS A 3 -12.57 22.42 -2.46
N ILE A 4 -12.28 23.71 -2.58
CA ILE A 4 -11.56 24.35 -3.68
C ILE A 4 -10.10 23.87 -3.81
N PHE A 5 -9.40 23.60 -2.71
CA PHE A 5 -8.02 23.11 -2.76
C PHE A 5 -7.94 21.68 -3.31
N ASN A 6 -8.87 20.81 -2.90
CA ASN A 6 -8.93 19.43 -3.41
C ASN A 6 -9.31 19.39 -4.90
N ILE A 7 -10.21 20.26 -5.36
CA ILE A 7 -10.54 20.36 -6.79
C ILE A 7 -9.33 20.85 -7.59
N GLY A 8 -8.55 21.78 -7.05
CA GLY A 8 -7.35 22.31 -7.69
C GLY A 8 -6.28 21.24 -7.95
N ILE A 9 -6.06 20.33 -6.99
CA ILE A 9 -5.12 19.21 -7.15
C ILE A 9 -5.57 18.25 -8.24
N VAL A 10 -6.87 17.92 -8.30
CA VAL A 10 -7.41 17.02 -9.33
C VAL A 10 -7.28 17.64 -10.72
N VAL A 11 -7.61 18.93 -10.88
CA VAL A 11 -7.47 19.64 -12.15
C VAL A 11 -6.01 19.68 -12.60
N LEU A 12 -5.07 19.96 -11.68
CA LEU A 12 -3.64 19.95 -11.97
C LEU A 12 -3.17 18.56 -12.43
N GLY A 13 -3.63 17.49 -11.77
CA GLY A 13 -3.31 16.11 -12.14
C GLY A 13 -3.80 15.74 -13.55
N VAL A 14 -5.02 16.16 -13.90
CA VAL A 14 -5.59 15.95 -15.24
C VAL A 14 -4.80 16.69 -16.31
N ILE A 15 -4.40 17.94 -16.06
CA ILE A 15 -3.57 18.73 -16.99
C ILE A 15 -2.23 18.05 -17.23
N CYS A 16 -1.55 17.58 -16.17
CA CYS A 16 -0.29 16.85 -16.29
C CYS A 16 -0.45 15.57 -17.13
N PHE A 17 -1.56 14.82 -16.94
CA PHE A 17 -1.82 13.59 -17.68
C PHE A 17 -2.08 13.85 -19.17
N ILE A 18 -2.80 14.93 -19.50
CA ILE A 18 -3.06 15.35 -20.89
C ILE A 18 -1.76 15.79 -21.57
N PHE A 19 -0.94 16.60 -20.88
CA PHE A 19 0.37 17.00 -21.39
C PHE A 19 1.29 15.79 -21.64
N TRP A 20 1.28 14.80 -20.74
CA TRP A 20 2.04 13.57 -20.90
C TRP A 20 1.56 12.77 -22.14
N TYR A 21 0.24 12.65 -22.33
CA TYR A 21 -0.33 11.96 -23.48
C TYR A 21 0.00 12.67 -24.82
N LEU A 22 -0.02 14.01 -24.83
CA LEU A 22 0.34 14.80 -26.02
C LEU A 22 1.83 14.63 -26.40
N LEU A 23 2.72 14.46 -25.41
CA LEU A 23 4.14 14.19 -25.67
C LEU A 23 4.39 12.81 -26.27
N LEU A 24 3.56 11.79 -25.99
CA LEU A 24 3.73 10.43 -26.54
C LEU A 24 3.59 10.35 -28.07
N GLY A 25 2.85 11.28 -28.69
CA GLY A 25 2.59 11.30 -30.14
C GLY A 25 3.45 12.28 -30.93
N SER A 26 4.30 13.07 -30.26
CA SER A 26 5.21 14.04 -30.91
C SER A 26 6.44 13.31 -31.44
N THR A 27 6.76 13.50 -32.72
CA THR A 27 7.99 13.00 -33.37
C THR A 27 9.08 14.08 -33.45
N ASP A 28 8.99 15.11 -32.61
CA ASP A 28 9.94 16.22 -32.62
C ASP A 28 11.26 15.80 -31.93
N PRO A 29 12.43 16.12 -32.50
CA PRO A 29 13.73 15.84 -31.87
C PRO A 29 13.92 16.45 -30.47
N TYR A 30 13.11 17.46 -30.13
CA TYR A 30 13.12 18.09 -28.80
C TYR A 30 12.30 17.32 -27.75
N ALA A 31 11.41 16.40 -28.16
CA ALA A 31 10.63 15.57 -27.26
C ALA A 31 11.53 14.61 -26.47
N ASP A 32 12.54 14.02 -27.11
CA ASP A 32 13.51 13.11 -26.49
C ASP A 32 14.28 13.76 -25.34
N ILE A 33 14.71 15.01 -25.54
CA ILE A 33 15.40 15.81 -24.51
C ILE A 33 14.46 16.06 -23.32
N LEU A 34 13.20 16.37 -23.60
CA LEU A 34 12.18 16.62 -22.57
C LEU A 34 11.87 15.36 -21.74
N PHE A 35 11.85 14.18 -22.37
CA PHE A 35 11.72 12.91 -21.66
C PHE A 35 12.93 12.64 -20.76
N TYR A 36 14.15 12.88 -21.25
CA TYR A 36 15.37 12.67 -20.45
C TYR A 36 15.39 13.56 -19.20
N VAL A 37 15.02 14.84 -19.34
CA VAL A 37 14.90 15.77 -18.21
C VAL A 37 13.79 15.34 -17.24
N SER A 38 12.66 14.84 -17.75
CA SER A 38 11.57 14.33 -16.92
C SER A 38 11.98 13.10 -16.10
N TYR A 39 12.72 12.16 -16.69
CA TYR A 39 13.27 11.01 -15.97
C TYR A 39 14.28 11.44 -14.90
N ALA A 40 15.13 12.43 -15.19
CA ALA A 40 16.06 12.99 -14.22
C ALA A 40 15.32 13.64 -13.04
N LEU A 41 14.29 14.44 -13.30
CA LEU A 41 13.44 15.04 -12.26
C LEU A 41 12.70 13.98 -11.43
N LEU A 42 12.19 12.92 -12.07
CA LEU A 42 11.55 11.81 -11.39
C LEU A 42 12.53 11.08 -10.46
N ALA A 43 13.76 10.82 -10.92
CA ALA A 43 14.80 10.23 -10.10
C ALA A 43 15.13 11.11 -8.89
N VAL A 44 15.27 12.42 -9.08
CA VAL A 44 15.48 13.38 -7.99
C VAL A 44 14.31 13.40 -7.02
N ALA A 45 13.06 13.37 -7.50
CA ALA A 45 11.88 13.32 -6.66
C ALA A 45 11.81 12.04 -5.82
N ILE A 46 12.13 10.88 -6.40
CA ILE A 46 12.20 9.60 -5.68
C ILE A 46 13.27 9.67 -4.59
N ILE A 47 14.47 10.15 -4.92
CA ILE A 47 15.56 10.28 -3.96
C ILE A 47 15.18 11.26 -2.84
N ALA A 48 14.66 12.44 -3.19
CA ALA A 48 14.26 13.46 -2.23
C ALA A 48 13.15 12.95 -1.30
N THR A 49 12.13 12.29 -1.83
CA THR A 49 11.03 11.73 -1.02
C THR A 49 11.52 10.61 -0.10
N LEU A 50 12.41 9.73 -0.56
CA LEU A 50 13.03 8.70 0.27
C LEU A 50 13.86 9.32 1.40
N VAL A 51 14.81 10.20 1.05
CA VAL A 51 15.69 10.86 2.02
C VAL A 51 14.86 11.65 3.04
N TRP A 52 13.88 12.42 2.58
CA TRP A 52 13.03 13.21 3.46
C TRP A 52 12.15 12.33 4.33
N THR A 53 11.61 11.23 3.81
CA THR A 53 10.85 10.25 4.61
C THR A 53 11.70 9.68 5.74
N LEU A 54 12.92 9.24 5.42
CA LEU A 54 13.84 8.69 6.42
C LEU A 54 14.21 9.76 7.46
N VAL A 55 14.69 10.92 7.02
CA VAL A 55 15.04 12.03 7.92
C VAL A 55 13.85 12.39 8.80
N ASN A 56 12.65 12.53 8.24
CA ASN A 56 11.45 12.91 8.99
C ASN A 56 11.02 11.86 10.03
N ILE A 57 11.24 10.56 9.76
CA ILE A 57 11.01 9.51 10.74
C ILE A 57 12.02 9.64 11.88
N PHE A 58 13.32 9.79 11.58
CA PHE A 58 14.38 9.88 12.60
C PHE A 58 14.48 11.25 13.30
N SER A 59 13.88 12.30 12.75
CA SER A 59 13.92 13.67 13.30
C SER A 59 13.26 13.81 14.67
N SER A 60 12.34 12.91 15.05
CA SER A 60 11.80 12.92 16.42
C SER A 60 11.56 11.52 16.94
N GLY A 61 12.00 11.26 18.18
CA GLY A 61 11.77 9.97 18.84
C GLY A 61 10.29 9.60 18.95
N GLU A 62 9.38 10.57 18.94
CA GLU A 62 7.93 10.30 18.92
C GLU A 62 7.46 9.76 17.56
N LYS A 63 7.94 10.32 16.44
CA LYS A 63 7.58 9.84 15.09
C LYS A 63 8.10 8.43 14.86
N VAL A 64 9.35 8.15 15.26
CA VAL A 64 9.92 6.78 15.22
C VAL A 64 9.04 5.81 15.99
N LYS A 65 8.66 6.14 17.24
CA LYS A 65 7.81 5.26 18.07
C LYS A 65 6.46 4.99 17.40
N ARG A 66 5.81 6.02 16.85
CA ARG A 66 4.51 5.85 16.15
C ARG A 66 4.63 4.96 14.92
N THR A 67 5.66 5.17 14.09
CA THR A 67 5.93 4.32 12.93
C THR A 67 6.24 2.89 13.35
N LEU A 68 7.06 2.70 14.39
CA LEU A 68 7.43 1.40 14.91
C LEU A 68 6.24 0.63 15.50
N ILE A 69 5.30 1.33 16.17
CA ILE A 69 4.05 0.73 16.65
C ILE A 69 3.19 0.28 15.46
N GLY A 70 3.08 1.09 14.41
CA GLY A 70 2.34 0.72 13.20
C GLY A 70 2.93 -0.50 12.49
N VAL A 71 4.26 -0.52 12.28
CA VAL A 71 4.97 -1.65 11.67
C VAL A 71 4.92 -2.88 12.57
N GLY A 72 5.12 -2.72 13.88
CA GLY A 72 5.05 -3.80 14.84
C GLY A 72 3.65 -4.45 14.91
N ALA A 73 2.58 -3.65 14.86
CA ALA A 73 1.23 -4.15 14.79
C ALA A 73 0.98 -4.96 13.49
N LEU A 74 1.50 -4.50 12.36
CA LEU A 74 1.41 -5.22 11.09
C LEU A 74 2.15 -6.56 11.15
N VAL A 75 3.37 -6.58 11.69
CA VAL A 75 4.14 -7.82 11.89
C VAL A 75 3.41 -8.78 12.82
N LEU A 76 2.81 -8.27 13.90
CA LEU A 76 2.03 -9.08 14.83
C LEU A 76 0.88 -9.78 14.11
N VAL A 77 0.14 -9.08 13.24
CA VAL A 77 -0.95 -9.69 12.45
C VAL A 77 -0.42 -10.72 11.47
N VAL A 78 0.75 -10.50 10.84
CA VAL A 78 1.39 -11.48 9.96
C VAL A 78 1.75 -12.75 10.72
N VAL A 79 2.33 -12.62 11.91
CA VAL A 79 2.67 -13.75 12.78
C VAL A 79 1.41 -14.50 13.20
N LEU A 80 0.36 -13.80 13.65
CA LEU A 80 -0.92 -14.44 13.99
C LEU A 80 -1.51 -15.18 12.79
N GLY A 81 -1.53 -14.55 11.60
CA GLY A 81 -2.04 -15.20 10.40
C GLY A 81 -1.26 -16.46 10.02
N TYR A 82 0.06 -16.45 10.15
CA TYR A 82 0.90 -17.63 9.85
C TYR A 82 0.75 -18.74 10.90
N VAL A 83 0.62 -18.39 12.19
CA VAL A 83 0.41 -19.34 13.28
C VAL A 83 -0.97 -19.99 13.17
N PHE A 84 -2.02 -19.19 12.97
CA PHE A 84 -3.40 -19.70 12.86
C PHE A 84 -3.70 -20.40 11.54
N ALA A 85 -2.95 -20.11 10.47
CA ALA A 85 -3.02 -20.90 9.23
C ALA A 85 -2.44 -22.31 9.38
N GLY A 86 -1.84 -22.63 10.53
CA GLY A 86 -1.09 -23.85 10.75
C GLY A 86 -1.84 -25.03 11.36
N SER A 87 -3.12 -24.90 11.71
CA SER A 87 -3.84 -25.96 12.39
C SER A 87 -5.28 -26.04 11.90
N ASP A 88 -5.49 -26.67 10.74
CA ASP A 88 -6.61 -27.59 10.57
C ASP A 88 -6.52 -28.27 9.20
N ASN A 89 -6.26 -29.58 9.24
CA ASN A 89 -6.95 -30.61 8.47
C ASN A 89 -7.46 -30.20 7.08
N ILE A 90 -6.56 -29.73 6.21
CA ILE A 90 -6.87 -29.72 4.79
C ILE A 90 -6.81 -31.18 4.36
N ASP A 91 -7.97 -31.76 4.12
CA ASP A 91 -8.08 -33.13 3.66
C ASP A 91 -7.48 -33.22 2.25
N TYR A 92 -6.16 -33.48 2.19
CA TYR A 92 -5.36 -33.51 0.97
C TYR A 92 -5.87 -34.55 -0.05
N GLN A 93 -6.73 -35.48 0.40
CA GLN A 93 -7.46 -36.44 -0.45
C GLN A 93 -8.51 -35.77 -1.34
N LEU A 94 -9.23 -34.74 -0.86
CA LEU A 94 -10.25 -34.02 -1.64
C LEU A 94 -9.63 -33.15 -2.73
N LEU A 95 -8.48 -32.52 -2.47
CA LEU A 95 -7.76 -31.68 -3.45
C LEU A 95 -7.05 -32.50 -4.54
N SER A 96 -6.56 -33.70 -4.19
CA SER A 96 -5.95 -34.63 -5.14
C SER A 96 -6.97 -35.24 -6.12
N SER A 97 -8.24 -35.34 -5.71
CA SER A 97 -9.34 -35.81 -6.58
C SER A 97 -9.73 -34.81 -7.68
N GLN A 98 -9.35 -33.53 -7.53
CA GLN A 98 -9.65 -32.45 -8.47
C GLN A 98 -8.44 -32.05 -9.33
N GLY A 99 -7.34 -32.84 -9.30
CA GLY A 99 -6.18 -32.63 -10.16
C GLY A 99 -5.29 -31.45 -9.76
N ILE A 100 -5.45 -30.88 -8.56
CA ILE A 100 -4.64 -29.76 -8.09
C ILE A 100 -3.60 -30.29 -7.10
N SER A 101 -2.36 -30.44 -7.57
CA SER A 101 -1.20 -30.77 -6.73
C SER A 101 -0.75 -29.54 -5.94
N VAL A 102 -1.52 -29.18 -4.91
CA VAL A 102 -1.13 -28.09 -4.01
C VAL A 102 -0.15 -28.62 -2.98
N THR A 103 1.11 -28.19 -3.05
CA THR A 103 2.09 -28.41 -1.98
C THR A 103 1.58 -27.77 -0.68
N GLU A 104 1.70 -28.47 0.45
CA GLU A 104 1.23 -28.02 1.78
C GLU A 104 1.68 -26.59 2.13
N SER A 105 2.89 -26.22 1.70
CA SER A 105 3.47 -24.88 1.87
C SER A 105 2.70 -23.76 1.15
N THR A 106 2.21 -24.00 -0.06
CA THR A 106 1.47 -23.01 -0.84
C THR A 106 0.09 -22.79 -0.22
N SER A 107 -0.59 -23.89 0.16
CA SER A 107 -1.90 -23.83 0.81
C SER A 107 -1.85 -23.07 2.14
N LYS A 108 -0.82 -23.35 2.96
CA LYS A 108 -0.63 -22.68 4.24
C LYS A 108 -0.32 -21.19 4.10
N THR A 109 0.42 -20.79 3.07
CA THR A 109 0.72 -19.37 2.81
C THR A 109 -0.53 -18.62 2.34
N VAL A 110 -1.36 -19.24 1.51
CA VAL A 110 -2.64 -18.67 1.08
C VAL A 110 -3.63 -18.58 2.24
N GLY A 111 -3.74 -19.63 3.06
CA GLY A 111 -4.55 -19.63 4.28
C GLY A 111 -4.10 -18.55 5.28
N ALA A 112 -2.79 -18.38 5.45
CA ALA A 112 -2.22 -17.29 6.26
C ALA A 112 -2.59 -15.92 5.71
N GLY A 113 -2.48 -15.71 4.39
CA GLY A 113 -2.91 -14.48 3.72
C GLY A 113 -4.37 -14.16 3.98
N LEU A 114 -5.24 -15.17 3.92
CA LEU A 114 -6.67 -15.01 4.12
C LEU A 114 -7.01 -14.67 5.58
N ILE A 115 -6.40 -15.35 6.54
CA ILE A 115 -6.57 -15.06 7.98
C ILE A 115 -6.04 -13.67 8.33
N MET A 116 -4.87 -13.29 7.81
CA MET A 116 -4.34 -11.93 7.94
C MET A 116 -5.32 -10.89 7.43
N PHE A 117 -5.90 -11.12 6.25
CA PHE A 117 -6.87 -10.23 5.64
C PHE A 117 -8.14 -10.09 6.50
N TYR A 118 -8.69 -11.19 7.01
CA TYR A 118 -9.86 -11.16 7.88
C TYR A 118 -9.61 -10.39 9.19
N ILE A 119 -8.44 -10.59 9.82
CA ILE A 119 -8.06 -9.86 11.04
C ILE A 119 -7.96 -8.36 10.74
N LEU A 120 -7.24 -7.97 9.69
CA LEU A 120 -7.08 -6.57 9.31
C LEU A 120 -8.42 -5.92 8.92
N ALA A 121 -9.27 -6.64 8.18
CA ALA A 121 -10.58 -6.15 7.78
C ALA A 121 -11.47 -5.86 9.01
N LEU A 122 -11.49 -6.77 9.98
CA LEU A 122 -12.26 -6.59 11.21
C LEU A 122 -11.74 -5.40 12.04
N VAL A 123 -10.41 -5.30 12.20
CA VAL A 123 -9.79 -4.16 12.89
C VAL A 123 -10.09 -2.84 12.17
N ALA A 124 -10.06 -2.82 10.83
CA ALA A 124 -10.38 -1.63 10.05
C ALA A 124 -11.84 -1.19 10.22
N ILE A 125 -12.78 -2.15 10.21
CA ILE A 125 -14.21 -1.86 10.46
C ILE A 125 -14.40 -1.25 11.84
N LEU A 126 -13.83 -1.87 12.88
CA LEU A 126 -13.92 -1.34 14.25
C LEU A 126 -13.28 0.05 14.37
N ALA A 127 -12.11 0.24 13.76
CA ALA A 127 -11.42 1.54 13.77
C ALA A 127 -12.25 2.62 13.08
N MET A 128 -12.91 2.30 11.96
CA MET A 128 -13.79 3.22 11.25
C MET A 128 -15.04 3.57 12.06
N VAL A 129 -15.68 2.59 12.70
CA VAL A 129 -16.87 2.82 13.55
C VAL A 129 -16.50 3.66 14.77
N LEU A 130 -15.43 3.32 15.48
CA LEU A 130 -14.98 4.07 16.66
C LEU A 130 -14.55 5.49 16.29
N SER A 131 -13.85 5.66 15.18
CA SER A 131 -13.46 6.98 14.68
C SER A 131 -14.67 7.80 14.24
N GLY A 132 -15.65 7.17 13.60
CA GLY A 132 -16.91 7.79 13.19
C GLY A 132 -17.73 8.26 14.39
N VAL A 133 -17.94 7.39 15.38
CA VAL A 133 -18.70 7.70 16.61
C VAL A 133 -17.99 8.79 17.42
N LYS A 134 -16.66 8.69 17.62
CA LYS A 134 -15.90 9.72 18.35
C LYS A 134 -15.97 11.09 17.66
N LYS A 135 -16.07 11.12 16.33
CA LYS A 135 -16.23 12.36 15.54
C LYS A 135 -17.65 12.92 15.57
N MET A 136 -18.66 12.12 15.92
CA MET A 136 -20.04 12.59 16.09
C MET A 136 -20.30 13.10 17.51
N ILE A 137 -19.58 12.57 18.51
CA ILE A 137 -19.73 12.94 19.92
C ILE A 137 -18.90 14.18 20.28
N LYS A 138 -17.82 14.48 19.53
CA LYS A 138 -17.00 15.68 19.70
C LYS A 138 -17.27 16.69 18.59
#